data_AF-Q30XT4-F1
#
_entry.id   AF-Q30XT4-F1
#
_cell.length_a   1.000
_cell.length_b   1.000
_cell.length_c   1.000
_cell.angle_alpha   90.00
_cell.angle_beta   90.00
_cell.angle_gamma   90.00
#
_symmetry.space_group_name_H-M   'P 1'
#
loop_
_entity.id
_entity.type
_entity.pdbx_description
1 polymer ?
#
loop_
_entity_poly.entity_id
_entity_poly.type
_entity_poly.pdbx_seq_one_letter_code
_entity_poly.pdbx_strand_id
1 'polypeptide(L)'
;MNRQDRAHAFLQRALEAQAALPVDHGLMRDLFAGTGDDSRLSLSEVGELVSRDPSLAVRILSLANSAYYGLQAEVTTVGRAVTVLGMREVRNLVLALGFSSVARMHPLPDRFCTAGYWLHQLRVAAFCRIIAAGTEDLDPEMLYTAGLLHDIGKLFIAALAPDDWLGIRRLARQESLPDCKAEERWWGLDHALAGARVLAYWQLPAALTEPISWHHGPHFADAAHARGAGAVQLADALLLAFERGTPPPAAALQLLKEYTADAGRLQMALEAQFAGERIGQLAALLG
;
A
#
# COMPACT_ATOMS: atom_id res chain seq x y z
N MET A 1 -31.81 -2.54 -2.23
CA MET A 1 -30.75 -1.54 -2.07
C MET A 1 -30.14 -1.26 -3.43
N ASN A 2 -30.19 -0.02 -3.92
CA ASN A 2 -29.59 0.33 -5.21
C ASN A 2 -28.04 0.38 -5.10
N ARG A 3 -27.31 0.59 -6.20
CA ARG A 3 -25.83 0.61 -6.19
C ARG A 3 -25.26 1.70 -5.28
N GLN A 4 -25.80 2.92 -5.37
CA GLN A 4 -25.34 4.07 -4.58
C GLN A 4 -25.55 3.86 -3.08
N ASP A 5 -26.67 3.26 -2.69
CA ASP A 5 -26.95 2.92 -1.29
C ASP A 5 -25.91 1.92 -0.73
N ARG A 6 -25.47 0.94 -1.54
CA ARG A 6 -24.42 -0.03 -1.14
C ARG A 6 -23.07 0.62 -0.92
N ALA A 7 -22.63 1.46 -1.87
CA ALA A 7 -21.37 2.18 -1.73
C ALA A 7 -21.40 3.14 -0.53
N HIS A 8 -22.51 3.86 -0.33
CA HIS A 8 -22.67 4.75 0.82
C HIS A 8 -22.65 3.97 2.15
N ALA A 9 -23.39 2.87 2.24
CA ALA A 9 -23.39 2.03 3.44
C ALA A 9 -22.04 1.38 3.73
N PHE A 10 -21.27 1.01 2.71
CA PHE A 10 -19.88 0.57 2.89
C PHE A 10 -19.00 1.68 3.45
N LEU A 11 -19.04 2.87 2.85
CA LEU A 11 -18.23 3.99 3.32
C LEU A 11 -18.58 4.35 4.77
N GLN A 12 -19.86 4.44 5.12
CA GLN A 12 -20.27 4.68 6.52
C GLN A 12 -19.68 3.63 7.47
N ARG A 13 -19.79 2.33 7.14
CA ARG A 13 -19.18 1.25 7.94
C ARG A 13 -17.65 1.38 8.04
N ALA A 14 -16.98 1.77 6.96
CA ALA A 14 -15.53 1.97 6.95
C ALA A 14 -15.11 3.15 7.84
N LEU A 15 -15.93 4.20 7.89
CA LEU A 15 -15.72 5.34 8.79
C LEU A 15 -16.05 4.98 10.25
N GLU A 16 -17.06 4.16 10.51
CA GLU A 16 -17.47 3.71 11.86
C GLU A 16 -16.53 2.65 12.46
N ALA A 17 -15.97 1.76 11.63
CA ALA A 17 -15.00 0.74 12.04
C ALA A 17 -13.71 1.36 12.63
N GLN A 18 -13.51 2.67 12.46
CA GLN A 18 -12.51 3.48 13.13
C GLN A 18 -12.52 3.33 14.66
N ALA A 19 -13.69 3.17 15.29
CA ALA A 19 -13.78 3.04 16.75
C ALA A 19 -13.20 1.74 17.30
N ALA A 20 -12.88 0.77 16.43
CA ALA A 20 -12.41 -0.54 16.83
C ALA A 20 -10.89 -0.76 16.60
N LEU A 21 -10.20 0.04 15.77
CA LEU A 21 -8.81 -0.25 15.36
C LEU A 21 -7.82 -0.30 16.55
N PRO A 22 -6.92 -1.29 16.61
CA PRO A 22 -5.99 -1.45 17.73
C PRO A 22 -4.80 -0.48 17.66
N VAL A 23 -4.49 0.08 16.48
CA VAL A 23 -3.51 1.16 16.35
C VAL A 23 -4.26 2.49 16.43
N ASP A 24 -3.94 3.28 17.46
CA ASP A 24 -4.53 4.60 17.67
C ASP A 24 -4.36 5.46 16.39
N HIS A 25 -5.45 6.04 15.91
CA HIS A 25 -5.45 6.96 14.77
C HIS A 25 -4.51 8.15 15.02
N GLY A 26 -4.45 8.63 16.27
CA GLY A 26 -3.47 9.62 16.70
C GLY A 26 -2.06 9.12 16.43
N LEU A 27 -1.74 7.90 16.84
CA LEU A 27 -0.44 7.28 16.59
C LEU A 27 -0.12 7.11 15.10
N MET A 28 -1.05 6.69 14.24
CA MET A 28 -0.78 6.57 12.79
C MET A 28 -0.52 7.92 12.13
N ARG A 29 -1.32 8.94 12.47
CA ARG A 29 -1.13 10.31 11.98
C ARG A 29 0.19 10.88 12.50
N ASP A 30 0.46 10.74 13.79
CA ASP A 30 1.64 11.29 14.46
C ASP A 30 2.91 10.58 13.97
N LEU A 31 2.86 9.27 13.70
CA LEU A 31 3.96 8.55 13.06
C LEU A 31 4.13 9.01 11.61
N PHE A 32 3.07 9.17 10.82
CA PHE A 32 3.16 9.64 9.44
C PHE A 32 3.76 11.06 9.37
N ALA A 33 3.23 12.00 10.15
CA ALA A 33 3.74 13.36 10.23
C ALA A 33 5.17 13.39 10.82
N GLY A 34 5.40 12.60 11.86
CA GLY A 34 6.66 12.50 12.58
C GLY A 34 7.79 11.80 11.81
N THR A 35 7.48 11.15 10.69
CA THR A 35 8.46 10.50 9.83
C THR A 35 8.49 11.08 8.41
N GLY A 36 7.78 12.20 8.17
CA GLY A 36 7.89 12.97 6.94
C GLY A 36 9.26 13.64 6.78
N ASP A 37 9.62 14.02 5.55
CA ASP A 37 10.93 14.59 5.24
C ASP A 37 11.16 15.96 5.91
N ASP A 38 10.08 16.69 6.19
CA ASP A 38 10.09 17.95 6.96
C ASP A 38 10.03 17.74 8.49
N SER A 39 9.98 16.49 8.96
CA SER A 39 9.87 16.18 10.38
C SER A 39 11.15 16.48 11.14
N ARG A 40 10.99 17.00 12.36
CA ARG A 40 12.09 17.21 13.31
C ARG A 40 12.25 16.07 14.32
N LEU A 41 11.40 15.04 14.26
CA LEU A 41 11.51 13.93 15.19
C LEU A 41 12.76 13.12 14.92
N SER A 42 13.47 12.80 15.99
CA SER A 42 14.59 11.87 15.99
C SER A 42 14.11 10.42 15.89
N LEU A 43 15.03 9.53 15.50
CA LEU A 43 14.82 8.07 15.55
C LEU A 43 14.40 7.58 16.94
N SER A 44 14.86 8.25 18.00
CA SER A 44 14.47 7.92 19.38
C SER A 44 13.00 8.26 19.64
N GLU A 45 12.54 9.44 19.23
CA GLU A 45 11.16 9.89 19.40
C GLU A 45 10.18 9.02 18.57
N VAL A 46 10.58 8.59 17.38
CA VAL A 46 9.80 7.61 16.61
C VAL A 46 9.80 6.23 17.27
N GLY A 47 10.92 5.80 17.85
CA GLY A 47 10.97 4.59 18.67
C GLY A 47 10.02 4.65 19.87
N GLU A 48 9.89 5.81 20.52
CA GLU A 48 8.94 6.04 21.60
C GLU A 48 7.49 6.00 21.11
N LEU A 49 7.17 6.62 19.97
CA LEU A 49 5.85 6.55 19.35
C LEU A 49 5.48 5.09 19.03
N VAL A 50 6.35 4.36 18.34
CA VAL A 50 6.15 2.93 18.02
C VAL A 50 5.95 2.10 19.29
N SER A 51 6.68 2.41 20.37
CA SER A 51 6.59 1.69 21.65
C SER A 51 5.26 1.90 22.39
N ARG A 52 4.45 2.90 22.01
CA ARG A 52 3.10 3.09 22.56
C ARG A 52 2.13 1.98 22.15
N ASP A 53 2.44 1.25 21.08
CA ASP A 53 1.68 0.08 20.64
C ASP A 53 2.55 -1.19 20.73
N PRO A 54 2.30 -2.09 21.69
CA PRO A 54 3.07 -3.33 21.85
C PRO A 54 3.02 -4.26 20.63
N SER A 55 1.90 -4.29 19.87
CA SER A 55 1.79 -5.11 18.66
C SER A 55 2.68 -4.56 17.55
N LEU A 56 2.76 -3.23 17.42
CA LEU A 56 3.60 -2.55 16.45
C LEU A 56 5.09 -2.68 16.82
N ALA A 57 5.43 -2.50 18.10
CA ALA A 57 6.77 -2.68 18.64
C ALA A 57 7.32 -4.08 18.37
N VAL A 58 6.55 -5.13 18.64
CA VAL A 58 6.96 -6.53 18.39
C VAL A 58 7.24 -6.77 16.92
N ARG A 59 6.42 -6.23 16.01
CA ARG A 59 6.59 -6.45 14.57
C ARG A 59 7.76 -5.66 13.99
N ILE A 60 7.97 -4.43 14.45
CA ILE A 60 9.17 -3.63 14.13
C ILE A 60 10.43 -4.37 14.60
N LEU A 61 10.41 -4.95 15.81
CA LEU A 61 11.50 -5.78 16.35
C LEU A 61 11.73 -7.07 15.54
N SER A 62 10.68 -7.85 15.28
CA SER A 62 10.77 -9.08 14.47
C SER A 62 11.32 -8.78 13.09
N LEU A 63 10.95 -7.64 12.52
CA LEU A 63 11.43 -7.24 11.22
C LEU A 63 12.90 -6.83 11.23
N ALA A 64 13.32 -6.01 12.19
CA ALA A 64 14.73 -5.62 12.30
C ALA A 64 15.64 -6.86 12.42
N ASN A 65 15.12 -7.95 13.00
CA ASN A 65 15.80 -9.24 13.11
C ASN A 65 15.62 -10.18 11.91
N SER A 66 14.84 -9.79 10.89
CA SER A 66 14.63 -10.64 9.71
C SER A 66 15.91 -10.77 8.89
N ALA A 67 16.05 -11.89 8.17
CA ALA A 67 17.20 -12.14 7.30
C ALA A 67 17.39 -11.07 6.22
N TYR A 68 16.34 -10.29 5.92
CA TYR A 68 16.39 -9.11 5.05
C TYR A 68 17.49 -8.11 5.46
N TYR A 69 17.62 -7.84 6.76
CA TYR A 69 18.58 -6.85 7.28
C TYR A 69 19.96 -7.46 7.62
N GLY A 70 20.08 -8.79 7.58
CA GLY A 70 21.38 -9.49 7.63
C GLY A 70 22.25 -9.15 8.84
N LEU A 71 21.65 -8.83 9.98
CA LEU A 71 22.39 -8.37 11.16
C LEU A 71 23.17 -9.50 11.83
N GLN A 72 24.39 -9.20 12.28
CA GLN A 72 25.22 -10.16 13.02
C GLN A 72 24.81 -10.33 14.48
N ALA A 73 24.01 -9.41 15.02
CA ALA A 73 23.55 -9.42 16.40
C ALA A 73 22.06 -9.10 16.46
N GLU A 74 21.35 -9.82 17.33
CA GLU A 74 19.92 -9.63 17.57
C GLU A 74 19.60 -8.24 18.12
N VAL A 75 18.55 -7.63 17.58
CA VAL A 75 17.99 -6.34 17.99
C VAL A 75 16.89 -6.59 19.01
N THR A 76 17.12 -6.17 20.25
CA THR A 76 16.22 -6.44 21.38
C THR A 76 15.42 -5.23 21.86
N THR A 77 15.65 -4.03 21.29
CA THR A 77 14.96 -2.79 21.67
C THR A 77 14.35 -2.09 20.46
N VAL A 78 13.18 -1.49 20.65
CA VAL A 78 12.45 -0.77 19.58
C VAL A 78 13.30 0.38 19.04
N GLY A 79 13.95 1.17 19.89
CA GLY A 79 14.83 2.26 19.44
C GLY A 79 16.01 1.79 18.57
N ARG A 80 16.59 0.62 18.86
CA ARG A 80 17.63 0.02 18.02
C ARG A 80 17.04 -0.54 16.72
N ALA A 81 15.84 -1.11 16.76
CA ALA A 81 15.11 -1.52 15.56
C ALA A 81 14.83 -0.32 14.64
N VAL A 82 14.32 0.79 15.18
CA VAL A 82 14.09 2.02 14.43
C VAL A 82 15.40 2.56 13.83
N THR A 83 16.51 2.50 14.57
CA THR A 83 17.83 2.91 14.05
C THR A 83 18.31 2.04 12.90
N VAL A 84 18.14 0.71 12.99
CA VAL A 84 18.55 -0.23 11.94
C VAL A 84 17.68 -0.10 10.69
N LEU A 85 16.37 0.03 10.88
CA LEU A 85 15.39 0.15 9.80
C LEU A 85 15.44 1.54 9.15
N GLY A 86 15.79 2.57 9.93
CA GLY A 86 15.69 3.97 9.56
C GLY A 86 14.26 4.51 9.65
N MET A 87 14.14 5.84 9.77
CA MET A 87 12.85 6.56 9.90
C MET A 87 11.85 6.17 8.80
N ARG A 88 12.37 6.07 7.58
CA ARG A 88 11.61 5.81 6.36
C ARG A 88 10.96 4.43 6.37
N GLU A 89 11.72 3.37 6.67
CA GLU A 89 11.10 2.04 6.68
C GLU A 89 10.22 1.84 7.89
N VAL A 90 10.53 2.45 9.03
CA VAL A 90 9.59 2.49 10.15
C VAL A 90 8.26 3.14 9.75
N ARG A 91 8.26 4.28 9.04
CA ARG A 91 7.04 4.91 8.50
C ARG A 91 6.21 3.92 7.68
N ASN A 92 6.83 3.32 6.68
CA ASN A 92 6.15 2.43 5.75
C ASN A 92 5.57 1.19 6.44
N LEU A 93 6.29 0.64 7.41
CA LEU A 93 5.87 -0.52 8.18
C LEU A 93 4.75 -0.19 9.15
N VAL A 94 4.84 0.94 9.85
CA VAL A 94 3.77 1.39 10.74
C VAL A 94 2.46 1.49 9.98
N LEU A 95 2.49 2.08 8.79
CA LEU A 95 1.30 2.16 7.94
C LEU A 95 0.80 0.76 7.61
N ALA A 96 1.63 -0.09 7.00
CA ALA A 96 1.23 -1.44 6.60
C ALA A 96 0.70 -2.29 7.78
N LEU A 97 1.33 -2.19 8.95
CA LEU A 97 0.96 -2.92 10.17
C LEU A 97 -0.29 -2.37 10.85
N GLY A 98 -0.47 -1.05 10.83
CA GLY A 98 -1.71 -0.40 11.26
C GLY A 98 -2.88 -0.89 10.43
N PHE A 99 -2.72 -0.98 9.12
CA PHE A 99 -3.75 -1.50 8.23
C PHE A 99 -3.98 -3.01 8.34
N SER A 100 -2.94 -3.83 8.52
CA SER A 100 -3.10 -5.28 8.73
C SER A 100 -3.85 -5.61 10.02
N SER A 101 -3.82 -4.70 10.99
CA SER A 101 -4.60 -4.83 12.22
C SER A 101 -6.12 -4.78 11.99
N VAL A 102 -6.58 -4.02 10.99
CA VAL A 102 -7.99 -3.97 10.56
C VAL A 102 -8.48 -5.36 10.15
N ALA A 103 -7.65 -6.06 9.38
CA ALA A 103 -7.92 -7.41 8.88
C ALA A 103 -7.89 -8.50 9.96
N ARG A 104 -7.32 -8.23 11.13
CA ARG A 104 -7.33 -9.18 12.25
C ARG A 104 -8.60 -9.08 13.10
N MET A 105 -9.22 -7.91 13.15
CA MET A 105 -10.46 -7.71 13.91
C MET A 105 -11.70 -8.18 13.17
N HIS A 106 -11.64 -8.15 11.84
CA HIS A 106 -12.69 -8.64 10.99
C HIS A 106 -12.15 -9.86 10.24
N PRO A 107 -12.69 -11.07 10.49
CA PRO A 107 -12.25 -12.26 9.78
C PRO A 107 -12.33 -12.04 8.28
N LEU A 108 -11.18 -12.08 7.61
CA LEU A 108 -11.15 -12.03 6.15
C LEU A 108 -11.78 -13.32 5.59
N PRO A 109 -12.48 -13.24 4.45
CA PRO A 109 -12.98 -14.45 3.78
C PRO A 109 -11.84 -15.44 3.48
N ASP A 110 -12.06 -16.75 3.63
CA ASP A 110 -11.05 -17.80 3.40
C ASP A 110 -10.31 -17.69 2.05
N ARG A 111 -10.96 -17.08 1.05
CA ARG A 111 -10.42 -16.88 -0.29
C ARG A 111 -9.57 -15.62 -0.45
N PHE A 112 -9.41 -14.81 0.59
CA PHE A 112 -8.51 -13.66 0.60
C PHE A 112 -7.11 -14.12 1.01
N CYS A 113 -6.18 -14.16 0.05
CA CYS A 113 -4.79 -14.52 0.33
C CYS A 113 -4.02 -13.30 0.88
N THR A 114 -4.00 -13.14 2.20
CA THR A 114 -3.37 -11.98 2.87
C THR A 114 -1.88 -11.86 2.55
N ALA A 115 -1.14 -12.97 2.57
CA ALA A 115 0.29 -12.98 2.23
C ALA A 115 0.53 -12.55 0.76
N GLY A 116 -0.28 -13.04 -0.17
CA GLY A 116 -0.20 -12.65 -1.59
C GLY A 116 -0.57 -11.18 -1.80
N TYR A 117 -1.59 -10.68 -1.08
CA TYR A 117 -1.99 -9.28 -1.10
C TYR A 117 -0.83 -8.37 -0.66
N TRP A 118 -0.22 -8.64 0.50
CA TRP A 118 0.89 -7.81 0.99
C TRP A 118 2.14 -7.93 0.14
N LEU A 119 2.43 -9.13 -0.39
CA LEU A 119 3.51 -9.32 -1.34
C LEU A 119 3.32 -8.42 -2.57
N HIS A 120 2.11 -8.39 -3.13
CA HIS A 120 1.79 -7.51 -4.25
C HIS A 120 1.99 -6.03 -3.89
N GLN A 121 1.43 -5.55 -2.77
CA GLN A 121 1.62 -4.16 -2.32
C GLN A 121 3.10 -3.77 -2.19
N LEU A 122 3.89 -4.62 -1.52
CA LEU A 122 5.33 -4.37 -1.31
C LEU A 122 6.10 -4.32 -2.63
N ARG A 123 5.73 -5.18 -3.59
CA ARG A 123 6.33 -5.17 -4.93
C ARG A 123 5.96 -3.90 -5.68
N VAL A 124 4.67 -3.52 -5.74
CA VAL A 124 4.23 -2.27 -6.39
C VAL A 124 4.90 -1.05 -5.76
N ALA A 125 5.00 -0.99 -4.43
CA ALA A 125 5.71 0.07 -3.71
C ALA A 125 7.18 0.18 -4.17
N ALA A 126 7.88 -0.95 -4.29
CA ALA A 126 9.26 -0.97 -4.77
C ALA A 126 9.38 -0.46 -6.23
N PHE A 127 8.47 -0.88 -7.12
CA PHE A 127 8.43 -0.36 -8.49
C PHE A 127 8.18 1.16 -8.50
N CYS A 128 7.24 1.65 -7.69
CA CYS A 128 6.94 3.06 -7.55
C CYS A 128 8.19 3.87 -7.17
N ARG A 129 8.93 3.42 -6.14
CA ARG A 129 10.17 4.09 -5.71
C ARG A 129 11.19 4.19 -6.84
N ILE A 130 11.39 3.11 -7.61
CA ILE A 130 12.35 3.09 -8.71
C ILE A 130 11.89 4.02 -9.84
N ILE A 131 10.59 4.02 -10.20
CA ILE A 131 10.02 4.90 -11.22
C ILE A 131 10.19 6.38 -10.82
N ALA A 132 9.81 6.73 -9.60
CA ALA A 132 9.94 8.11 -9.11
C ALA A 132 11.40 8.56 -9.03
N ALA A 133 12.34 7.70 -8.66
CA ALA A 133 13.76 8.06 -8.66
C ALA A 133 14.30 8.42 -10.06
N GLY A 134 13.65 7.95 -11.13
CA GLY A 134 13.97 8.29 -12.52
C GLY A 134 13.12 9.41 -13.12
N THR A 135 12.15 9.96 -12.36
CA THR A 135 11.20 10.95 -12.86
C THR A 135 11.36 12.27 -12.08
N GLU A 136 11.54 13.38 -12.79
CA GLU A 136 11.49 14.71 -12.16
C GLU A 136 10.10 14.98 -11.56
N ASP A 137 10.07 15.75 -10.47
CA ASP A 137 8.86 16.16 -9.73
C ASP A 137 8.07 15.05 -9.02
N LEU A 138 8.63 13.83 -8.90
CA LEU A 138 8.06 12.78 -8.05
C LEU A 138 8.97 12.49 -6.85
N ASP A 139 8.40 12.53 -5.65
CA ASP A 139 9.07 12.08 -4.43
C ASP A 139 9.06 10.53 -4.40
N PRO A 140 10.24 9.87 -4.44
CA PRO A 140 10.33 8.41 -4.44
C PRO A 140 9.74 7.74 -3.20
N GLU A 141 9.78 8.40 -2.05
CA GLU A 141 9.29 7.86 -0.80
C GLU A 141 7.79 8.09 -0.63
N MET A 142 7.29 9.25 -1.06
CA MET A 142 5.84 9.46 -1.15
C MET A 142 5.19 8.45 -2.11
N LEU A 143 5.82 8.23 -3.27
CA LEU A 143 5.28 7.30 -4.27
C LEU A 143 5.42 5.84 -3.83
N TYR A 144 6.49 5.47 -3.10
CA TYR A 144 6.57 4.17 -2.45
C TYR A 144 5.38 3.93 -1.51
N THR A 145 5.09 4.90 -0.64
CA THR A 145 3.96 4.80 0.29
C THR A 145 2.63 4.74 -0.46
N ALA A 146 2.47 5.49 -1.55
CA ALA A 146 1.30 5.39 -2.42
C ALA A 146 1.15 3.98 -3.03
N GLY A 147 2.24 3.40 -3.56
CA GLY A 147 2.24 2.03 -4.10
C GLY A 147 1.97 0.95 -3.05
N LEU A 148 2.39 1.16 -1.81
CA LEU A 148 2.12 0.23 -0.69
C LEU A 148 0.64 0.22 -0.29
N LEU A 149 -0.04 1.35 -0.49
CA LEU A 149 -1.43 1.56 -0.06
C LEU A 149 -2.42 1.62 -1.23
N HIS A 150 -1.96 1.48 -2.47
CA HIS A 150 -2.78 1.75 -3.66
C HIS A 150 -4.07 0.91 -3.70
N ASP A 151 -3.97 -0.30 -3.18
CA ASP A 151 -5.01 -1.32 -3.23
C ASP A 151 -5.67 -1.54 -1.86
N ILE A 152 -5.42 -0.65 -0.88
CA ILE A 152 -5.88 -0.83 0.50
C ILE A 152 -7.39 -0.94 0.64
N GLY A 153 -8.14 -0.35 -0.30
CA GLY A 153 -9.58 -0.52 -0.38
C GLY A 153 -10.01 -1.98 -0.50
N LYS A 154 -9.24 -2.86 -1.17
CA LYS A 154 -9.57 -4.29 -1.26
C LYS A 154 -9.59 -4.95 0.11
N LEU A 155 -8.65 -4.57 0.99
CA LEU A 155 -8.60 -5.06 2.36
C LEU A 155 -9.83 -4.59 3.15
N PHE A 156 -10.18 -3.30 3.05
CA PHE A 156 -11.36 -2.76 3.72
C PHE A 156 -12.66 -3.39 3.23
N ILE A 157 -12.81 -3.57 1.91
CA ILE A 157 -13.98 -4.21 1.30
C ILE A 157 -14.09 -5.66 1.79
N ALA A 158 -12.99 -6.42 1.76
CA ALA A 158 -12.98 -7.81 2.22
C ALA A 158 -13.29 -7.94 3.72
N ALA A 159 -12.78 -7.04 4.55
CA ALA A 159 -12.97 -7.05 6.00
C ALA A 159 -14.38 -6.61 6.41
N LEU A 160 -14.88 -5.51 5.85
CA LEU A 160 -16.10 -4.84 6.33
C LEU A 160 -17.35 -5.21 5.53
N ALA A 161 -17.18 -5.77 4.33
CA ALA A 161 -18.25 -6.21 3.45
C ALA A 161 -17.89 -7.57 2.78
N PRO A 162 -17.66 -8.64 3.58
CA PRO A 162 -17.16 -9.92 3.06
C PRO A 162 -18.07 -10.55 1.99
N ASP A 163 -19.39 -10.44 2.14
CA ASP A 163 -20.35 -10.95 1.15
C ASP A 163 -20.28 -10.18 -0.18
N ASP A 164 -20.16 -8.84 -0.10
CA ASP A 164 -19.98 -7.99 -1.28
C ASP A 164 -18.65 -8.31 -1.97
N TRP A 165 -17.55 -8.47 -1.21
CA TRP A 165 -16.26 -8.89 -1.74
C TRP A 165 -16.36 -10.21 -2.50
N LEU A 166 -16.99 -11.24 -1.90
CA LEU A 166 -17.17 -12.53 -2.57
C LEU A 166 -18.04 -12.42 -3.84
N GLY A 167 -19.06 -11.55 -3.82
CA GLY A 167 -19.89 -11.23 -4.98
C GLY A 167 -19.09 -10.57 -6.11
N ILE A 168 -18.30 -9.54 -5.78
CA ILE A 168 -17.40 -8.84 -6.68
C ILE A 168 -16.40 -9.82 -7.31
N ARG A 169 -15.72 -10.64 -6.50
CA ARG A 169 -14.75 -11.62 -7.02
C ARG A 169 -15.40 -12.69 -7.91
N ARG A 170 -16.66 -13.06 -7.65
CA ARG A 170 -17.43 -13.95 -8.52
C ARG A 170 -17.73 -13.27 -9.87
N LEU A 171 -18.20 -12.03 -9.83
CA LEU A 171 -18.50 -11.25 -11.03
C LEU A 171 -17.25 -11.06 -11.91
N ALA A 172 -16.13 -10.66 -11.29
CA ALA A 172 -14.84 -10.48 -11.96
C ALA A 172 -14.43 -11.74 -12.74
N ARG A 173 -14.59 -12.93 -12.14
CA ARG A 173 -14.27 -14.22 -12.78
C ARG A 173 -15.23 -14.59 -13.89
N GLN A 174 -16.54 -14.38 -13.69
CA GLN A 174 -17.57 -14.77 -14.66
C GLN A 174 -17.50 -13.93 -15.94
N GLU A 175 -17.13 -12.65 -15.81
CA GLU A 175 -17.08 -11.72 -16.93
C GLU A 175 -15.65 -11.39 -17.39
N SER A 176 -14.63 -12.03 -16.80
CA SER A 176 -13.21 -11.74 -17.08
C SER A 176 -12.85 -10.26 -16.93
N LEU A 177 -13.43 -9.61 -15.92
CA LEU A 177 -13.20 -8.19 -15.63
C LEU A 177 -12.01 -8.00 -14.67
N PRO A 178 -11.24 -6.90 -14.82
CA PRO A 178 -10.39 -6.39 -13.75
C PRO A 178 -11.21 -6.12 -12.48
N ASP A 179 -10.59 -6.25 -11.31
CA ASP A 179 -11.27 -6.06 -10.01
C ASP A 179 -11.96 -4.69 -9.92
N CYS A 180 -11.30 -3.59 -10.32
CA CYS A 180 -11.89 -2.23 -10.33
C CYS A 180 -13.19 -2.15 -11.16
N LYS A 181 -13.25 -2.81 -12.33
CA LYS A 181 -14.44 -2.83 -13.18
C LYS A 181 -15.55 -3.71 -12.63
N ALA A 182 -15.22 -4.80 -11.95
CA ALA A 182 -16.21 -5.60 -11.24
C ALA A 182 -16.81 -4.84 -10.05
N GLU A 183 -16.00 -4.09 -9.30
CA GLU A 183 -16.42 -3.25 -8.18
C GLU A 183 -17.33 -2.11 -8.65
N GLU A 184 -16.90 -1.33 -9.65
CA GLU A 184 -17.72 -0.29 -10.30
C GLU A 184 -19.08 -0.86 -10.75
N ARG A 185 -19.09 -2.04 -11.36
CA ARG A 185 -20.33 -2.69 -11.82
C ARG A 185 -21.20 -3.20 -10.66
N TRP A 186 -20.60 -3.60 -9.54
CA TRP A 186 -21.31 -4.12 -8.37
C TRP A 186 -22.04 -3.02 -7.61
N TRP A 187 -21.34 -1.92 -7.28
CA TRP A 187 -21.87 -0.85 -6.42
C TRP A 187 -21.46 0.57 -6.81
N GLY A 188 -20.72 0.76 -7.92
CA GLY A 188 -20.40 2.09 -8.45
C GLY A 188 -19.16 2.77 -7.85
N LEU A 189 -18.32 2.02 -7.14
CA LEU A 189 -17.09 2.49 -6.52
C LEU A 189 -16.02 1.41 -6.66
N ASP A 190 -14.78 1.77 -6.97
CA ASP A 190 -13.65 0.83 -6.94
C ASP A 190 -12.86 0.91 -5.63
N HIS A 191 -11.95 -0.05 -5.42
CA HIS A 191 -11.08 -0.10 -4.25
C HIS A 191 -10.13 1.09 -4.17
N ALA A 192 -9.73 1.68 -5.30
CA ALA A 192 -8.82 2.82 -5.31
C ALA A 192 -9.45 4.02 -4.61
N LEU A 193 -10.66 4.39 -5.06
CA LEU A 193 -11.39 5.50 -4.49
C LEU A 193 -11.92 5.16 -3.08
N ALA A 194 -12.35 3.92 -2.83
CA ALA A 194 -12.73 3.46 -1.49
C ALA A 194 -11.58 3.59 -0.49
N GLY A 195 -10.40 3.08 -0.84
CA GLY A 195 -9.20 3.14 0.00
C GLY A 195 -8.77 4.57 0.26
N ALA A 196 -8.62 5.38 -0.80
CA ALA A 196 -8.22 6.78 -0.67
C ALA A 196 -9.18 7.62 0.18
N ARG A 197 -10.50 7.36 0.11
CA ARG A 197 -11.48 8.03 0.96
C ARG A 197 -11.30 7.71 2.44
N VAL A 198 -10.98 6.46 2.78
CA VAL A 198 -10.66 6.07 4.16
C VAL A 198 -9.36 6.75 4.61
N LEU A 199 -8.32 6.73 3.78
CA LEU A 199 -7.03 7.38 4.06
C LEU A 199 -7.18 8.90 4.27
N ALA A 200 -7.96 9.58 3.42
CA ALA A 200 -8.23 11.01 3.53
C ALA A 200 -9.04 11.35 4.78
N TYR A 201 -10.00 10.49 5.15
CA TYR A 201 -10.72 10.64 6.41
C TYR A 201 -9.79 10.46 7.63
N TRP A 202 -8.73 9.65 7.50
CA TRP A 202 -7.66 9.55 8.49
C TRP A 202 -6.65 10.71 8.43
N GLN A 203 -6.98 11.78 7.71
CA GLN A 203 -6.17 13.00 7.57
C GLN A 203 -4.80 12.76 6.95
N LEU A 204 -4.63 11.70 6.15
CA LEU A 204 -3.44 11.55 5.32
C LEU A 204 -3.48 12.58 4.17
N PRO A 205 -2.32 13.10 3.74
CA PRO A 205 -2.26 14.23 2.82
C PRO A 205 -2.72 13.86 1.41
N ALA A 206 -3.26 14.85 0.68
CA ALA A 206 -3.66 14.72 -0.72
C ALA A 206 -2.53 14.20 -1.63
N ALA A 207 -1.29 14.61 -1.35
CA ALA A 207 -0.10 14.13 -2.06
C ALA A 207 0.06 12.59 -2.01
N LEU A 208 -0.49 11.94 -0.98
CA LEU A 208 -0.55 10.48 -0.86
C LEU A 208 -1.89 9.93 -1.38
N THR A 209 -3.01 10.54 -1.00
CA THR A 209 -4.34 9.96 -1.28
C THR A 209 -4.77 10.13 -2.74
N GLU A 210 -4.38 11.20 -3.42
CA GLU A 210 -4.77 11.45 -4.82
C GLU A 210 -4.12 10.47 -5.80
N PRO A 211 -2.80 10.18 -5.72
CA PRO A 211 -2.21 9.10 -6.53
C PRO A 211 -2.89 7.75 -6.34
N ILE A 212 -3.33 7.44 -5.10
CA ILE A 212 -4.07 6.22 -4.79
C ILE A 212 -5.46 6.26 -5.42
N SER A 213 -6.21 7.36 -5.28
CA SER A 213 -7.57 7.51 -5.84
C SER A 213 -7.62 7.22 -7.34
N TRP A 214 -6.61 7.69 -8.07
CA TRP A 214 -6.67 7.78 -9.54
C TRP A 214 -5.78 6.79 -10.27
N HIS A 215 -5.17 5.80 -9.60
CA HIS A 215 -4.26 4.87 -10.28
C HIS A 215 -4.92 3.99 -11.36
N HIS A 216 -6.25 3.78 -11.33
CA HIS A 216 -6.99 3.14 -12.44
C HIS A 216 -7.38 4.11 -13.58
N GLY A 217 -7.30 5.42 -13.34
CA GLY A 217 -7.63 6.45 -14.31
C GLY A 217 -6.87 7.76 -14.08
N PRO A 218 -5.54 7.81 -14.31
CA PRO A 218 -4.72 8.97 -13.98
C PRO A 218 -5.15 10.28 -14.67
N HIS A 219 -5.84 10.17 -15.82
CA HIS A 219 -6.37 11.30 -16.57
C HIS A 219 -7.56 12.01 -15.88
N PHE A 220 -8.11 11.42 -14.82
CA PHE A 220 -9.12 12.07 -13.97
C PHE A 220 -8.51 12.83 -12.79
N ALA A 221 -7.24 12.63 -12.47
CA ALA A 221 -6.54 13.40 -11.45
C ALA A 221 -6.27 14.83 -11.94
N ASP A 222 -6.11 15.76 -11.00
CA ASP A 222 -5.63 17.11 -11.33
C ASP A 222 -4.18 17.08 -11.85
N ALA A 223 -3.72 18.22 -12.40
CA ALA A 223 -2.38 18.32 -12.98
C ALA A 223 -1.25 18.07 -11.97
N ALA A 224 -1.47 18.33 -10.67
CA ALA A 224 -0.46 18.14 -9.64
C ALA A 224 -0.28 16.65 -9.28
N HIS A 225 -1.35 15.85 -9.39
CA HIS A 225 -1.36 14.46 -8.94
C HIS A 225 -1.38 13.44 -10.08
N ALA A 226 -1.70 13.84 -11.32
CA ALA A 226 -1.77 12.94 -12.48
C ALA A 226 -0.49 12.16 -12.74
N ARG A 227 0.69 12.77 -12.54
CA ARG A 227 1.98 12.09 -12.67
C ARG A 227 2.17 11.01 -11.60
N GLY A 228 1.80 11.30 -10.35
CA GLY A 228 1.85 10.32 -9.26
C GLY A 228 0.91 9.14 -9.52
N ALA A 229 -0.34 9.41 -9.90
CA ALA A 229 -1.31 8.39 -10.25
C ALA A 229 -0.85 7.52 -11.44
N GLY A 230 -0.28 8.14 -12.48
CA GLY A 230 0.26 7.44 -13.64
C GLY A 230 1.47 6.58 -13.31
N ALA A 231 2.33 7.01 -12.39
CA ALA A 231 3.47 6.22 -11.93
C ALA A 231 3.03 4.99 -11.11
N VAL A 232 2.00 5.12 -10.25
CA VAL A 232 1.41 3.98 -9.53
C VAL A 232 0.75 3.00 -10.52
N GLN A 233 -0.02 3.51 -11.49
CA GLN A 233 -0.60 2.70 -12.56
C GLN A 233 0.46 1.92 -13.33
N LEU A 234 1.56 2.59 -13.69
CA LEU A 234 2.68 1.98 -14.41
C LEU A 234 3.32 0.87 -13.58
N ALA A 235 3.58 1.13 -12.29
CA ALA A 235 4.18 0.16 -11.38
C ALA A 235 3.34 -1.13 -11.29
N ASP A 236 2.03 -1.01 -11.06
CA ASP A 236 1.12 -2.15 -11.00
C ASP A 236 1.06 -2.92 -12.34
N ALA A 237 0.91 -2.20 -13.46
CA ALA A 237 0.83 -2.82 -14.77
C ALA A 237 2.12 -3.58 -15.16
N LEU A 238 3.30 -3.04 -14.83
CA LEU A 238 4.58 -3.70 -15.09
C LEU A 238 4.76 -4.94 -14.21
N LEU A 239 4.41 -4.85 -12.93
CA LEU A 239 4.48 -6.00 -12.02
C LEU A 239 3.56 -7.13 -12.48
N LEU A 240 2.30 -6.82 -12.82
CA LEU A 240 1.34 -7.81 -13.31
C LEU A 240 1.83 -8.50 -14.59
N ALA A 241 2.45 -7.74 -15.51
CA ALA A 241 3.02 -8.30 -16.72
C ALA A 241 4.19 -9.25 -16.41
N PHE A 242 5.09 -8.84 -15.51
CA PHE A 242 6.23 -9.63 -15.04
C PHE A 242 5.78 -10.94 -14.38
N GLU A 243 4.84 -10.88 -13.43
CA GLU A 243 4.33 -12.06 -12.72
C GLU A 243 3.61 -13.06 -13.63
N ARG A 244 3.01 -12.58 -14.72
CA ARG A 244 2.34 -13.42 -15.73
C ARG A 244 3.28 -13.93 -16.82
N GLY A 245 4.53 -13.46 -16.87
CA GLY A 245 5.44 -13.74 -17.98
C GLY A 245 4.93 -13.22 -19.33
N THR A 246 4.13 -12.15 -19.30
CA THR A 246 3.53 -11.53 -20.49
C THR A 246 4.17 -10.17 -20.77
N PRO A 247 4.18 -9.70 -22.03
CA PRO A 247 4.65 -8.35 -22.32
C PRO A 247 3.79 -7.30 -21.59
N PRO A 248 4.38 -6.19 -21.11
CA PRO A 248 3.61 -5.10 -20.54
C PRO A 248 2.57 -4.54 -21.53
N PRO A 249 1.40 -4.07 -21.03
CA PRO A 249 0.42 -3.41 -21.87
C PRO A 249 1.02 -2.25 -22.65
N ALA A 250 0.56 -2.00 -23.88
CA ALA A 250 1.05 -0.90 -24.71
C ALA A 250 0.94 0.46 -24.00
N ALA A 251 -0.14 0.68 -23.23
CA ALA A 251 -0.31 1.87 -22.40
C ALA A 251 0.78 2.01 -21.32
N ALA A 252 1.19 0.90 -20.69
CA ALA A 252 2.28 0.90 -19.72
C ALA A 252 3.63 1.20 -20.40
N LEU A 253 3.88 0.66 -21.60
CA LEU A 253 5.09 0.98 -22.36
C LEU A 253 5.13 2.44 -22.83
N GLN A 254 3.97 3.05 -23.08
CA GLN A 254 3.86 4.46 -23.43
C GLN A 254 4.18 5.33 -22.21
N LEU A 255 3.52 5.07 -21.07
CA LEU A 255 3.82 5.74 -19.81
C LEU A 255 5.30 5.57 -19.43
N LEU A 256 5.87 4.36 -19.57
CA LEU A 256 7.28 4.11 -19.27
C LEU A 256 8.22 5.07 -20.01
N LYS A 257 7.94 5.40 -21.28
CA LYS A 257 8.72 6.37 -22.06
C LYS A 257 8.56 7.81 -21.55
N GLU A 258 7.43 8.12 -20.93
CA GLU A 258 7.12 9.44 -20.35
C GLU A 258 7.75 9.62 -18.95
N TYR A 259 7.94 8.53 -18.20
CA TYR A 259 8.51 8.54 -16.85
C TYR A 259 10.02 8.24 -16.78
N THR A 260 10.59 7.49 -17.73
CA THR A 260 12.02 7.14 -17.68
C THR A 260 12.67 7.05 -19.06
N ALA A 261 13.89 7.56 -19.17
CA ALA A 261 14.74 7.40 -20.34
C ALA A 261 15.49 6.04 -20.37
N ASP A 262 15.46 5.25 -19.29
CA ASP A 262 16.31 4.05 -19.12
C ASP A 262 15.51 2.85 -18.56
N ALA A 263 14.77 2.18 -19.45
CA ALA A 263 14.03 0.96 -19.15
C ALA A 263 14.95 -0.21 -18.73
N GLY A 264 16.22 -0.21 -19.14
CA GLY A 264 17.19 -1.26 -18.78
C GLY A 264 17.61 -1.18 -17.31
N ARG A 265 17.81 0.03 -16.78
CA ARG A 265 18.04 0.25 -15.34
C ARG A 265 16.85 -0.17 -14.49
N LEU A 266 15.62 0.07 -14.97
CA LEU A 266 14.42 -0.39 -14.28
C LEU A 266 14.47 -1.91 -14.16
N GLN A 267 14.63 -2.64 -15.27
CA GLN A 267 14.68 -4.11 -15.26
C GLN A 267 15.75 -4.68 -14.31
N MET A 268 16.98 -4.15 -14.35
CA MET A 268 18.06 -4.61 -13.47
C MET A 268 17.78 -4.33 -11.98
N ALA A 269 17.21 -3.17 -11.66
CA ALA A 269 16.84 -2.84 -10.28
C ALA A 269 15.75 -3.77 -9.76
N LEU A 270 14.78 -4.13 -10.62
CA LEU A 270 13.73 -5.09 -10.27
C LEU A 270 14.31 -6.47 -9.99
N GLU A 271 15.16 -7.00 -10.86
CA GLU A 271 15.81 -8.31 -10.69
C GLU A 271 16.62 -8.38 -9.38
N ALA A 272 17.34 -7.31 -9.02
CA ALA A 272 18.10 -7.23 -7.78
C ALA A 272 17.20 -7.12 -6.53
N GLN A 273 16.11 -6.36 -6.62
CA GLN A 273 15.17 -6.14 -5.52
C GLN A 273 14.35 -7.41 -5.21
N PHE A 274 14.00 -8.20 -6.22
CA PHE A 274 13.14 -9.38 -6.11
C PHE A 274 13.87 -10.72 -6.00
N ALA A 275 15.15 -10.74 -5.59
CA ALA A 275 15.81 -11.99 -5.16
C ALA A 275 14.94 -12.70 -4.09
N GLY A 276 14.30 -13.80 -4.50
CA GLY A 276 12.93 -14.18 -4.09
C GLY A 276 12.65 -14.48 -2.62
N GLU A 277 13.67 -14.65 -1.78
CA GLU A 277 13.47 -15.00 -0.37
C GLU A 277 13.19 -13.78 0.52
N ARG A 278 13.76 -12.62 0.19
CA ARG A 278 13.77 -11.43 1.06
C ARG A 278 12.41 -10.74 1.18
N ILE A 279 11.74 -10.47 0.05
CA ILE A 279 10.42 -9.81 0.05
C ILE A 279 9.32 -10.78 0.49
N GLY A 280 9.48 -12.09 0.25
CA GLY A 280 8.54 -13.09 0.75
C GLY A 280 8.46 -13.14 2.28
N GLN A 281 9.59 -13.00 2.97
CA GLN A 281 9.64 -12.92 4.43
C GLN A 281 8.95 -11.66 4.98
N LEU A 282 9.12 -10.52 4.31
CA LEU A 282 8.42 -9.27 4.66
C LEU A 282 6.90 -9.42 4.54
N ALA A 283 6.43 -9.99 3.44
CA ALA A 283 5.00 -10.20 3.21
C ALA A 283 4.38 -11.14 4.25
N ALA A 284 5.11 -12.17 4.68
CA ALA A 284 4.67 -13.08 5.75
C ALA A 284 4.49 -12.40 7.11
N LEU A 285 5.27 -11.35 7.39
CA LEU A 285 5.16 -10.56 8.63
C LEU A 285 3.99 -9.55 8.61
N LEU A 286 3.48 -9.19 7.43
CA LEU A 286 2.32 -8.31 7.26
C LEU A 286 0.99 -9.08 7.25
N GLY A 287 1.03 -10.37 6.91
CA GLY A 287 -0.11 -11.31 7.00
C GLY A 287 -0.05 -12.19 8.23
#